data_AF-A0A0I9SGD6-F1
#
_entry.id   AF-A0A0I9SGD6-F1
#
_cell.length_a   1.000
_cell.length_b   1.000
_cell.length_c   1.000
_cell.angle_alpha   90.00
_cell.angle_beta   90.00
_cell.angle_gamma   90.00
#
_symmetry.space_group_name_H-M   'P 1'
#
loop_
_entity.id
_entity.type
_entity.pdbx_description
1 polymer ?
#
loop_
_entity_poly.entity_id
_entity_poly.type
_entity_poly.pdbx_seq_one_letter_code
_entity_poly.pdbx_strand_id
1 'polypeptide(L)'
;MDELRWLEQAPDARQTPTKPAAPLSGEILGRFMHKHYTSAAFLVRNIQNQWFEGYGRKHKLLATEIANIVPVGYVVEDENDAWKKAGQIAHIAALEGYQRRANRQQLTGEWIVYYVHNGQNYYLDIALHDEASNPEGERALYNRLALACQWEFPFAFEG
;
A
#
# COMPACT_ATOMS: atom_id res chain seq x y z
N MET A 1 11.25 -5.95 9.63
CA MET A 1 10.37 -5.35 8.61
C MET A 1 11.26 -4.85 7.50
N ASP A 2 11.00 -5.24 6.24
CA ASP A 2 11.89 -4.92 5.11
C ASP A 2 11.90 -3.42 4.80
N GLU A 3 10.79 -2.74 5.08
CA GLU A 3 10.63 -1.29 4.94
C GLU A 3 11.61 -0.51 5.82
N LEU A 4 11.80 -0.91 7.08
CA LEU A 4 12.76 -0.25 7.96
C LEU A 4 14.20 -0.48 7.47
N ARG A 5 14.53 -1.71 7.06
CA ARG A 5 15.86 -2.00 6.49
C ARG A 5 16.13 -1.17 5.23
N TRP A 6 15.11 -1.01 4.38
CA TRP A 6 15.18 -0.17 3.19
C TRP A 6 15.38 1.31 3.53
N LEU A 7 14.64 1.84 4.51
CA LEU A 7 14.77 3.23 4.97
C LEU A 7 16.14 3.51 5.61
N GLU A 8 16.67 2.55 6.37
CA GLU A 8 17.98 2.64 7.02
C GLU A 8 19.16 2.28 6.10
N GLN A 9 18.90 1.91 4.85
CA GLN A 9 19.93 1.48 3.89
C GLN A 9 20.82 0.35 4.45
N ALA A 10 20.20 -0.60 5.15
CA ALA A 10 20.91 -1.73 5.72
C ALA A 10 21.63 -2.54 4.63
N PRO A 11 22.77 -3.19 4.92
CA PRO A 11 23.55 -3.93 3.92
C PRO A 11 22.77 -5.04 3.20
N ASP A 12 21.77 -5.61 3.87
CA ASP A 12 20.89 -6.66 3.34
C ASP A 12 19.53 -6.14 2.85
N ALA A 13 19.36 -4.81 2.78
CA ALA A 13 18.11 -4.18 2.39
C ALA A 13 17.74 -4.54 0.95
N ARG A 14 16.48 -4.89 0.75
CA ARG A 14 15.91 -5.18 -0.56
C ARG A 14 14.86 -4.14 -0.89
N GLN A 15 14.69 -3.89 -2.18
CA GLN A 15 13.65 -3.01 -2.65
C GLN A 15 12.28 -3.55 -2.24
N THR A 16 11.51 -2.73 -1.53
CA THR A 16 10.18 -3.10 -1.04
C THR A 16 9.13 -2.99 -2.16
N PRO A 17 8.08 -3.81 -2.13
CA PRO A 17 6.98 -3.77 -3.11
C PRO A 17 5.95 -2.64 -2.85
N THR A 18 6.18 -1.81 -1.84
CA THR A 18 5.33 -0.66 -1.50
C THR A 18 5.89 0.63 -2.09
N LYS A 19 5.02 1.66 -2.19
CA LYS A 19 5.40 2.98 -2.73
C LYS A 19 6.63 3.56 -2.01
N PRO A 20 7.47 4.36 -2.70
CA PRO A 20 8.55 5.11 -2.06
C PRO A 20 8.05 5.93 -0.87
N ALA A 21 8.96 6.22 0.07
CA ALA A 21 8.63 7.12 1.15
C ALA A 21 8.36 8.52 0.61
N ALA A 22 7.41 9.22 1.22
CA ALA A 22 7.01 10.57 0.83
C ALA A 22 6.60 11.36 2.08
N PRO A 23 6.62 12.70 2.03
CA PRO A 23 6.00 13.50 3.08
C PRO A 23 4.53 13.12 3.26
N LEU A 24 4.03 13.19 4.49
CA LEU A 24 2.59 13.23 4.73
C LEU A 24 2.01 14.50 4.10
N SER A 25 0.71 14.49 3.81
CA SER A 25 0.01 15.66 3.30
C SER A 25 -0.46 16.56 4.44
N GLY A 26 -0.77 17.82 4.12
CA GLY A 26 -1.37 18.78 5.06
C GLY A 26 -0.37 19.73 5.71
N GLU A 27 -0.90 20.76 6.36
CA GLU A 27 -0.09 21.86 6.94
C GLU A 27 0.59 21.45 8.25
N ILE A 28 -0.02 20.54 9.01
CA ILE A 28 0.46 20.09 10.33
C ILE A 28 1.43 18.92 10.15
N LEU A 29 1.05 17.96 9.31
CA LEU A 29 1.80 16.72 9.14
C LEU A 29 2.82 16.76 8.01
N GLY A 30 2.81 17.79 7.15
CA GLY A 30 3.66 17.89 5.95
C GLY A 30 5.18 17.77 6.19
N ARG A 31 5.62 17.94 7.44
CA ARG A 31 7.02 17.78 7.85
C ARG A 31 7.41 16.35 8.22
N PHE A 32 6.44 15.48 8.47
CA PHE A 32 6.67 14.07 8.75
C PHE A 32 6.67 13.29 7.44
N MET A 33 7.42 12.20 7.42
CA MET A 33 7.49 11.26 6.32
C MET A 33 6.61 10.05 6.62
N HIS A 34 6.11 9.41 5.56
CA HIS A 34 5.48 8.12 5.65
C HIS A 34 6.10 7.13 4.65
N LYS A 35 6.17 5.87 5.06
CA LYS A 35 6.49 4.74 4.20
C LYS A 35 5.39 3.70 4.35
N HIS A 36 4.86 3.23 3.23
CA HIS A 36 3.86 2.16 3.24
C HIS A 36 4.51 0.85 3.70
N TYR A 37 3.88 0.16 4.63
CA TYR A 37 4.14 -1.21 5.05
C TYR A 37 2.90 -2.05 4.76
N THR A 38 3.09 -3.26 4.22
CA THR A 38 1.97 -4.14 3.87
C THR A 38 2.09 -5.47 4.58
N SER A 39 0.95 -6.03 4.99
CA SER A 39 0.83 -7.33 5.62
C SER A 39 -0.29 -8.13 4.95
N ALA A 40 -0.47 -9.39 5.36
CA ALA A 40 -1.55 -10.24 4.84
C ALA A 40 -2.94 -9.60 5.01
N ALA A 41 -3.13 -8.74 6.02
CA ALA A 41 -4.39 -8.02 6.25
C ALA A 41 -4.78 -7.09 5.07
N PHE A 42 -3.80 -6.65 4.28
CA PHE A 42 -4.01 -5.75 3.14
C PHE A 42 -4.07 -6.47 1.79
N LEU A 43 -4.08 -7.81 1.77
CA LEU A 43 -4.17 -8.59 0.53
C LEU A 43 -5.41 -8.20 -0.29
N VAL A 44 -6.60 -8.24 0.35
CA VAL A 44 -7.88 -7.92 -0.30
C VAL A 44 -7.90 -6.47 -0.79
N ARG A 45 -7.42 -5.52 0.02
CA ARG A 45 -7.33 -4.11 -0.38
C ARG A 45 -6.45 -3.93 -1.61
N ASN A 46 -5.30 -4.60 -1.67
CA ASN A 46 -4.41 -4.50 -2.83
C ASN A 46 -5.01 -5.13 -4.10
N ILE A 47 -5.72 -6.26 -3.97
CA ILE A 47 -6.49 -6.84 -5.09
C ILE A 47 -7.58 -5.86 -5.55
N GLN A 48 -8.30 -5.25 -4.61
CA GLN A 48 -9.32 -4.25 -4.93
C GLN A 48 -8.73 -3.06 -5.68
N ASN A 49 -7.61 -2.52 -5.19
CA ASN A 49 -6.94 -1.38 -5.80
C ASN A 49 -6.38 -1.71 -7.20
N GLN A 50 -6.04 -2.96 -7.49
CA GLN A 50 -5.58 -3.39 -8.81
C GLN A 50 -6.71 -3.37 -9.85
N TRP A 51 -7.88 -3.88 -9.48
CA TRP A 51 -8.93 -4.18 -10.45
C TRP A 51 -10.07 -3.16 -10.46
N PHE A 52 -10.42 -2.61 -9.30
CA PHE A 52 -11.68 -1.89 -9.09
C PHE A 52 -11.48 -0.42 -8.71
N GLU A 53 -10.24 0.07 -8.65
CA GLU A 53 -9.95 1.48 -8.41
C GLU A 53 -9.08 2.09 -9.51
N GLY A 54 -9.09 3.43 -9.59
CA GLY A 54 -8.25 4.22 -10.50
C GLY A 54 -8.23 3.68 -11.94
N TYR A 55 -7.03 3.37 -12.41
CA TYR A 55 -6.79 2.87 -13.77
C TYR A 55 -7.49 1.52 -14.04
N GLY A 56 -7.50 0.62 -13.05
CA GLY A 56 -8.13 -0.70 -13.16
C GLY A 56 -9.61 -0.61 -13.50
N ARG A 57 -10.34 0.24 -12.75
CA ARG A 57 -11.76 0.52 -12.98
C ARG A 57 -12.00 1.25 -14.29
N LYS A 58 -11.23 2.31 -14.56
CA LYS A 58 -11.38 3.15 -15.77
C LYS A 58 -11.25 2.33 -17.05
N HIS A 59 -10.33 1.36 -17.07
CA HIS A 59 -10.04 0.53 -18.24
C HIS A 59 -10.63 -0.88 -18.15
N LYS A 60 -11.48 -1.16 -17.14
CA LYS A 60 -12.11 -2.46 -16.91
C LYS A 60 -11.14 -3.65 -16.97
N LEU A 61 -9.94 -3.49 -16.39
CA LEU A 61 -8.84 -4.43 -16.60
C LEU A 61 -9.20 -5.88 -16.29
N LEU A 62 -9.90 -6.14 -15.18
CA LEU A 62 -10.29 -7.52 -14.83
C LEU A 62 -11.25 -8.12 -15.87
N ALA A 63 -12.20 -7.33 -16.38
CA ALA A 63 -13.13 -7.80 -17.41
C ALA A 63 -12.39 -8.13 -18.71
N THR A 64 -11.38 -7.34 -19.07
CA THR A 64 -10.50 -7.61 -20.21
C THR A 64 -9.73 -8.92 -20.02
N GLU A 65 -9.15 -9.15 -18.83
CA GLU A 65 -8.45 -10.41 -18.53
C GLU A 65 -9.39 -11.62 -18.55
N ILE A 66 -10.59 -11.49 -17.99
CA ILE A 66 -11.61 -12.55 -18.05
C ILE A 66 -12.01 -12.84 -19.50
N ALA A 67 -12.21 -11.81 -20.32
CA ALA A 67 -12.55 -11.98 -21.74
C ALA A 67 -11.42 -12.65 -22.55
N ASN A 68 -10.16 -12.51 -22.13
CA ASN A 68 -9.03 -13.23 -22.74
C ASN A 68 -9.06 -14.74 -22.39
N ILE A 69 -9.59 -15.11 -21.23
CA ILE A 69 -9.70 -16.52 -20.77
C ILE A 69 -10.96 -17.19 -21.32
N VAL A 70 -12.08 -16.46 -21.26
CA VAL A 70 -13.43 -16.87 -21.64
C VAL A 70 -14.02 -15.77 -22.54
N PRO A 71 -13.72 -15.80 -23.86
CA PRO A 71 -14.23 -14.79 -24.78
C PRO A 71 -15.75 -14.87 -24.93
N VAL A 72 -16.35 -13.80 -25.47
CA VAL A 72 -17.80 -13.79 -25.74
C VAL A 72 -18.15 -14.92 -26.71
N GLY A 73 -19.15 -15.72 -26.35
CA GLY A 73 -19.56 -16.90 -27.11
C GLY A 73 -18.80 -18.17 -26.77
N TYR A 74 -17.87 -18.14 -25.81
CA TYR A 74 -17.25 -19.34 -25.29
C TYR A 74 -18.31 -20.29 -24.71
N VAL A 75 -18.27 -21.54 -25.15
CA VAL A 75 -19.13 -22.61 -24.63
C VAL A 75 -18.25 -23.57 -23.84
N VAL A 76 -18.62 -23.81 -22.60
CA VAL A 76 -17.96 -24.79 -21.73
C VAL A 76 -18.18 -26.18 -22.33
N GLU A 77 -17.09 -26.90 -22.57
CA GLU A 77 -17.13 -28.23 -23.20
C GLU A 77 -17.60 -29.30 -22.21
N ASP A 78 -17.02 -29.30 -21.01
CA ASP A 78 -17.32 -30.22 -19.92
C ASP A 78 -16.97 -29.61 -18.55
N GLU A 79 -17.15 -30.39 -17.49
CA GLU A 79 -16.83 -29.95 -16.13
C GLU A 79 -15.33 -29.65 -15.93
N ASN A 80 -14.44 -30.41 -16.57
CA ASN A 80 -12.99 -30.21 -16.43
C ASN A 80 -12.56 -28.88 -17.07
N ASP A 81 -13.13 -28.53 -18.23
CA ASP A 81 -12.93 -27.24 -18.86
C ASP A 81 -13.46 -26.11 -17.96
N ALA A 82 -14.66 -26.26 -17.40
CA ALA A 82 -15.22 -25.28 -16.46
C ALA A 82 -14.27 -24.99 -15.29
N TRP A 83 -13.76 -26.05 -14.64
CA TRP A 83 -12.82 -25.92 -13.53
C TRP A 83 -11.49 -25.28 -13.95
N LYS A 84 -10.97 -25.64 -15.13
CA LYS A 84 -9.76 -25.03 -15.66
C LYS A 84 -9.93 -23.53 -15.88
N LYS A 85 -11.03 -23.09 -16.50
CA LYS A 85 -11.33 -21.68 -16.71
C LYS A 85 -11.55 -20.92 -15.40
N ALA A 86 -12.31 -21.50 -14.48
CA ALA A 86 -12.51 -20.91 -13.15
C ALA A 86 -11.18 -20.75 -12.40
N GLY A 87 -10.31 -21.76 -12.45
CA GLY A 87 -8.97 -21.72 -11.85
C GLY A 87 -8.08 -20.63 -12.47
N GLN A 88 -8.09 -20.49 -13.79
CA GLN A 88 -7.37 -19.41 -14.48
C GLN A 88 -7.87 -18.03 -14.07
N ILE A 89 -9.19 -17.83 -14.01
CA ILE A 89 -9.80 -16.56 -13.58
C ILE A 89 -9.41 -16.25 -12.13
N ALA A 90 -9.52 -17.22 -11.22
CA ALA A 90 -9.15 -17.05 -9.82
C ALA A 90 -7.66 -16.72 -9.65
N HIS A 91 -6.78 -17.39 -10.39
CA HIS A 91 -5.34 -17.13 -10.38
C HIS A 91 -5.02 -15.71 -10.82
N ILE A 92 -5.59 -15.26 -11.94
CA ILE A 92 -5.37 -13.91 -12.46
C ILE A 92 -5.91 -12.86 -11.49
N ALA A 93 -7.14 -13.05 -10.98
CA ALA A 93 -7.82 -12.08 -10.14
C ALA A 93 -7.11 -11.90 -8.79
N ALA A 94 -6.64 -12.99 -8.17
CA ALA A 94 -6.00 -12.93 -6.86
C ALA A 94 -4.48 -12.77 -6.96
N LEU A 95 -3.80 -13.79 -7.49
CA LEU A 95 -2.34 -13.90 -7.40
C LEU A 95 -1.65 -12.93 -8.35
N GLU A 96 -1.96 -13.00 -9.65
CA GLU A 96 -1.30 -12.13 -10.62
C GLU A 96 -1.65 -10.66 -10.38
N GLY A 97 -2.91 -10.36 -10.03
CA GLY A 97 -3.33 -9.01 -9.70
C GLY A 97 -2.49 -8.39 -8.58
N TYR A 98 -2.28 -9.13 -7.51
CA TYR A 98 -1.44 -8.70 -6.39
C TYR A 98 0.03 -8.58 -6.81
N GLN A 99 0.58 -9.58 -7.50
CA GLN A 99 1.98 -9.57 -7.99
C GLN A 99 2.26 -8.41 -8.93
N ARG A 100 1.33 -8.07 -9.84
CA ARG A 100 1.46 -6.92 -10.75
C ARG A 100 1.57 -5.61 -9.97
N ARG A 101 0.83 -5.44 -8.87
CA ARG A 101 1.01 -4.26 -7.99
C ARG A 101 2.34 -4.29 -7.26
N ALA A 102 2.74 -5.45 -6.74
CA ALA A 102 4.02 -5.62 -6.05
C ALA A 102 5.21 -5.27 -6.96
N ASN A 103 5.20 -5.78 -8.19
CA ASN A 103 6.24 -5.53 -9.19
C ASN A 103 6.32 -4.05 -9.63
N ARG A 104 5.20 -3.31 -9.52
CA ARG A 104 5.15 -1.85 -9.76
C ARG A 104 5.41 -1.02 -8.52
N GLN A 105 5.76 -1.64 -7.39
CA GLN A 105 5.96 -0.98 -6.09
C GLN A 105 4.73 -0.18 -5.64
N GLN A 106 3.55 -0.75 -5.86
CA GLN A 106 2.27 -0.09 -5.63
C GLN A 106 1.45 -0.78 -4.54
N LEU A 107 2.06 -1.68 -3.75
CA LEU A 107 1.35 -2.22 -2.59
C LEU A 107 1.09 -1.11 -1.57
N THR A 108 -0.11 -1.15 -1.01
CA THR A 108 -0.56 -0.28 0.07
C THR A 108 -0.73 -1.09 1.35
N GLY A 109 -0.75 -0.38 2.47
CA GLY A 109 -1.07 -0.90 3.78
C GLY A 109 -1.02 0.25 4.77
N GLU A 110 -0.51 -0.01 5.97
CA GLU A 110 -0.29 1.02 6.99
C GLU A 110 0.90 1.91 6.62
N TRP A 111 1.00 3.03 7.32
CA TRP A 111 2.09 3.97 7.22
C TRP A 111 3.01 3.83 8.42
N ILE A 112 4.28 3.56 8.17
CA ILE A 112 5.36 3.86 9.09
C ILE A 112 5.54 5.37 9.05
N VAL A 113 5.21 6.06 10.12
CA VAL A 113 5.35 7.52 10.25
C VAL A 113 6.68 7.82 10.94
N TYR A 114 7.47 8.70 10.34
CA TYR A 114 8.79 9.04 10.86
C TYR A 114 9.18 10.50 10.56
N TYR A 115 10.19 11.01 11.27
CA TYR A 115 10.77 12.33 11.05
C TYR A 115 12.25 12.19 10.70
N VAL A 116 12.76 13.05 9.80
CA VAL A 116 14.17 13.03 9.42
C VAL A 116 14.88 14.20 10.10
N HIS A 117 15.86 13.92 10.95
CA HIS A 117 16.65 14.93 11.65
C HIS A 117 18.13 14.56 11.61
N ASN A 118 18.99 15.50 11.18
CA ASN A 118 20.45 15.31 11.06
C ASN A 118 20.84 14.03 10.31
N GLY A 119 20.14 13.74 9.21
CA GLY A 119 20.39 12.56 8.37
C GLY A 119 19.96 11.22 8.98
N GLN A 120 19.25 11.23 10.11
CA GLN A 120 18.73 10.03 10.79
C GLN A 120 17.20 10.01 10.76
N ASN A 121 16.63 8.81 10.65
CA ASN A 121 15.19 8.59 10.71
C ASN A 121 14.75 8.32 12.15
N TYR A 122 13.73 9.03 12.62
CA TYR A 122 13.09 8.84 13.91
C TYR A 122 11.69 8.30 13.70
N TYR A 123 11.51 7.01 13.98
CA TYR A 123 10.25 6.29 13.78
C TYR A 123 9.29 6.56 14.93
N LEU A 124 8.11 7.10 14.61
CA LEU A 124 7.20 7.63 15.61
C LEU A 124 5.99 6.71 15.81
N ASP A 125 5.46 6.13 14.73
CA ASP A 125 4.18 5.42 14.80
C ASP A 125 3.90 4.52 13.59
N ILE A 126 2.90 3.66 13.74
CA ILE A 126 2.20 2.99 12.64
C ILE A 126 0.78 3.57 12.59
N ALA A 127 0.41 4.16 11.45
CA ALA A 127 -0.90 4.77 11.23
C ALA A 127 -1.64 4.10 10.07
N LEU A 128 -2.97 4.08 10.12
CA LEU A 128 -3.77 3.67 8.96
C LEU A 128 -3.65 4.71 7.84
N HIS A 129 -3.70 4.25 6.59
CA HIS A 129 -3.51 5.07 5.40
C HIS A 129 -4.54 6.20 5.19
N ASP A 130 -5.67 6.15 5.91
CA ASP A 130 -6.78 7.08 5.78
C ASP A 130 -6.93 8.00 6.99
N GLU A 131 -6.17 7.77 8.08
CA GLU A 131 -6.27 8.54 9.32
C GLU A 131 -6.02 10.04 9.15
N ALA A 132 -5.20 10.45 8.18
CA ALA A 132 -4.89 11.86 7.92
C ALA A 132 -5.53 12.40 6.62
N SER A 133 -6.64 11.80 6.17
CA SER A 133 -7.29 12.20 4.90
C SER A 133 -8.11 13.49 4.98
N ASN A 134 -8.33 14.02 6.18
CA ASN A 134 -9.06 15.26 6.44
C ASN A 134 -8.39 16.07 7.58
N PRO A 135 -8.72 17.36 7.75
CA PRO A 135 -8.08 18.21 8.76
C PRO A 135 -8.24 17.71 10.20
N GLU A 136 -9.39 17.13 10.56
CA GLU A 136 -9.64 16.57 11.89
C GLU A 136 -8.73 15.36 12.18
N GLY A 137 -8.61 14.47 11.19
CA GLY A 137 -7.76 13.29 11.23
C GLY A 137 -6.27 13.63 11.24
N GLU A 138 -5.87 14.63 10.45
CA GLU A 138 -4.53 15.20 10.48
C GLU A 138 -4.16 15.69 11.89
N ARG A 139 -5.07 16.47 12.52
CA ARG A 139 -4.88 16.94 13.89
C ARG A 139 -4.85 15.80 14.90
N ALA A 140 -5.73 14.82 14.77
CA ALA A 140 -5.79 13.67 15.67
C ALA A 140 -4.50 12.85 15.62
N LEU A 141 -3.99 12.57 14.41
CA LEU A 141 -2.71 11.88 14.24
C LEU A 141 -1.56 12.71 14.82
N TYR A 142 -1.49 14.01 14.54
CA TYR A 142 -0.45 14.87 15.14
C TYR A 142 -0.45 14.82 16.67
N ASN A 143 -1.62 14.94 17.30
CA ASN A 143 -1.75 14.89 18.75
C ASN A 143 -1.31 13.54 19.31
N ARG A 144 -1.63 12.43 18.62
CA ARG A 144 -1.19 11.08 18.99
C ARG A 144 0.33 10.96 18.93
N LEU A 145 0.95 11.43 17.85
CA LEU A 145 2.41 11.45 17.70
C LEU A 145 3.08 12.31 18.79
N ALA A 146 2.57 13.51 19.04
CA ALA A 146 3.14 14.41 20.04
C ALA A 146 3.02 13.83 21.45
N LEU A 147 1.85 13.29 21.80
CA LEU A 147 1.61 12.68 23.11
C LEU A 147 2.59 11.53 23.39
N ALA A 148 2.88 10.71 22.37
CA ALA A 148 3.75 9.55 22.52
C ALA A 148 5.25 9.91 22.45
N CYS A 149 5.64 10.82 21.56
CA CYS A 149 7.03 10.96 21.13
C CYS A 149 7.66 12.33 21.43
N GLN A 150 6.88 13.37 21.73
CA GLN A 150 7.42 14.72 21.86
C GLN A 150 8.44 14.86 22.99
N TRP A 151 8.25 14.12 24.09
CA TRP A 151 9.18 14.17 25.20
C TRP A 151 10.57 13.61 24.85
N GLU A 152 10.63 12.56 24.02
CA GLU A 152 11.88 11.94 23.57
C GLU A 152 12.49 12.66 22.37
N PHE A 153 11.65 13.13 21.44
CA PHE A 153 12.05 13.75 20.17
C PHE A 153 11.43 15.14 19.99
N PRO A 154 11.75 16.11 20.86
CA PRO A 154 11.11 17.42 20.84
C PRO A 154 11.32 18.16 19.50
N PHE A 155 12.49 18.01 18.88
CA PHE A 155 12.83 18.57 17.57
C PHE A 155 11.88 18.17 16.43
N ALA A 156 11.15 17.06 16.55
CA ALA A 156 10.17 16.63 15.53
C ALA A 156 8.84 17.42 15.63
N PHE A 157 8.61 18.09 16.76
CA PHE A 157 7.36 18.78 17.09
C PHE A 157 7.55 20.29 17.32
N GLU A 158 8.80 20.74 17.42
CA GLU A 158 9.17 22.16 17.43
C GLU A 158 9.07 22.73 16.01
N GLY A 159 8.09 23.60 15.79
CA GLY A 159 7.86 24.31 14.53
C GLY A 159 6.84 25.41 14.68
#